data_AF-G5A072-F1
#
_entry.id   AF-G5A072-F1
#
_cell.length_a   1.000
_cell.length_b   1.000
_cell.length_c   1.000
_cell.angle_alpha   90.00
_cell.angle_beta   90.00
_cell.angle_gamma   90.00
#
_symmetry.space_group_name_H-M   'P 1'
#
loop_
_entity.id
_entity.type
_entity.pdbx_description
1 polymer ?
#
loop_
_entity_poly.entity_id
_entity_poly.type
_entity_poly.pdbx_seq_one_letter_code
_entity_poly.pdbx_strand_id
1 'polypeptide(L)'
;MKASGTSVIGALAVLQLQAAPSDAVQVSVRGSFDDELCTNVSTVAIEEGGCDDDDDNSSECMGFGSGPYYAQRSCGDSRTIVIDATFGQAPYFMIEYYEDVDCKKLASSEAYLADGECHYFTMGSVRVWTAEDKSLAAVLQGNCESGD
;
A
#
# COMPACT_ATOMS: atom_id res chain seq x y z
N MET A 1 -21.87 41.43 4.77
CA MET A 1 -20.50 41.20 4.27
C MET A 1 -19.65 40.94 5.50
N LYS A 2 -19.00 39.81 5.75
CA LYS A 2 -18.41 38.77 4.90
C LYS A 2 -18.36 37.49 5.77
N ALA A 3 -18.86 36.36 5.28
CA ALA A 3 -18.67 35.06 5.91
C ALA A 3 -17.29 34.51 5.54
N SER A 4 -16.65 33.77 6.44
CA SER A 4 -15.56 32.85 6.07
C SER A 4 -15.59 31.69 7.05
N GLY A 5 -16.38 30.68 6.70
CA GLY A 5 -16.36 29.37 7.36
C GLY A 5 -15.18 28.58 6.87
N THR A 6 -14.53 27.85 7.78
CA THR A 6 -13.53 26.83 7.42
C THR A 6 -14.28 25.52 7.25
N SER A 7 -14.57 25.17 6.01
CA SER A 7 -15.27 23.94 5.62
C SER A 7 -14.26 22.79 5.58
N VAL A 8 -14.56 21.68 6.26
CA VAL A 8 -13.83 20.40 6.14
C VAL A 8 -14.48 19.60 5.02
N ILE A 9 -13.78 19.34 3.91
CA ILE A 9 -14.17 18.42 2.81
C ILE A 9 -12.87 18.08 2.05
N GLY A 10 -12.43 16.85 1.77
CA GLY A 10 -12.97 15.50 1.91
C GLY A 10 -11.91 14.51 1.40
N ALA A 11 -12.09 13.22 1.69
CA ALA A 11 -11.22 12.13 1.24
C ALA A 11 -11.16 12.05 -0.29
N LEU A 12 -9.95 11.85 -0.83
CA LEU A 12 -9.75 11.56 -2.24
C LEU A 12 -9.67 10.04 -2.43
N ALA A 13 -10.79 9.44 -2.82
CA ALA A 13 -10.80 8.11 -3.42
C ALA A 13 -10.62 8.30 -4.93
N VAL A 14 -9.52 7.81 -5.49
CA VAL A 14 -9.27 7.85 -6.94
C VAL A 14 -9.52 6.45 -7.50
N LEU A 15 -10.63 6.31 -8.24
CA LEU A 15 -10.97 5.15 -9.06
C LEU A 15 -10.13 5.20 -10.36
N GLN A 16 -9.56 4.06 -10.74
CA GLN A 16 -8.51 3.86 -11.75
C GLN A 16 -8.76 4.44 -13.17
N LEU A 17 -7.64 4.86 -13.80
CA LEU A 17 -6.99 4.25 -14.98
C LEU A 17 -6.49 5.32 -15.97
N GLN A 18 -5.24 5.76 -15.79
CA GLN A 18 -4.48 6.41 -16.86
C GLN A 18 -3.07 5.80 -16.90
N ALA A 19 -2.71 5.25 -18.06
CA ALA A 19 -1.38 4.74 -18.32
C ALA A 19 -0.35 5.88 -18.19
N ALA A 20 0.61 5.72 -17.28
CA ALA A 20 1.72 6.63 -17.12
C ALA A 20 2.73 6.50 -18.29
N PRO A 21 3.39 7.60 -18.71
CA PRO A 21 4.32 7.59 -19.84
C PRO A 21 5.63 6.84 -19.54
N SER A 22 6.23 6.33 -20.60
CA SER A 22 7.20 5.23 -20.67
C SER A 22 8.67 5.57 -20.39
N ASP A 23 8.98 6.33 -19.35
CA ASP A 23 10.32 6.33 -18.76
C ASP A 23 10.23 5.53 -17.46
N ALA A 24 10.33 4.19 -17.57
CA ALA A 24 10.11 3.28 -16.46
C ALA A 24 11.24 3.44 -15.43
N VAL A 25 11.04 4.34 -14.48
CA VAL A 25 11.76 4.33 -13.21
C VAL A 25 11.34 3.04 -12.51
N GLN A 26 12.27 2.09 -12.41
CA GLN A 26 12.04 0.89 -11.62
C GLN A 26 11.67 1.30 -10.19
N VAL A 27 10.82 0.50 -9.57
CA VAL A 27 10.33 0.78 -8.22
C VAL A 27 10.90 -0.24 -7.26
N SER A 28 11.38 0.23 -6.12
CA SER A 28 11.69 -0.63 -4.97
C SER A 28 10.38 -1.08 -4.33
N VAL A 29 10.27 -2.37 -4.07
CA VAL A 29 9.04 -2.99 -3.59
C VAL A 29 9.32 -3.71 -2.28
N ARG A 30 8.42 -3.53 -1.33
CA ARG A 30 8.39 -4.30 -0.10
C ARG A 30 7.02 -4.92 0.10
N GLY A 31 6.94 -6.21 -0.16
CA GLY A 31 5.78 -7.02 0.21
C GLY A 31 5.82 -7.31 1.70
N SER A 32 4.68 -7.15 2.37
CA SER A 32 4.44 -7.58 3.75
C SER A 32 3.42 -8.70 3.76
N PHE A 33 3.62 -9.64 4.69
CA PHE A 33 2.92 -10.91 4.76
C PHE A 33 2.60 -11.23 6.22
N ASP A 34 1.48 -11.89 6.45
CA ASP A 34 1.08 -12.35 7.78
C ASP A 34 1.68 -13.72 8.14
N ASP A 35 2.37 -14.36 7.20
CA ASP A 35 2.95 -15.70 7.34
C ASP A 35 4.45 -15.75 7.08
N GLU A 36 5.15 -16.63 7.80
CA GLU A 36 6.61 -16.80 7.74
C GLU A 36 7.12 -17.38 6.41
N LEU A 37 6.21 -17.87 5.58
CA LEU A 37 6.52 -18.39 4.25
C LEU A 37 6.33 -17.33 3.17
N CYS A 38 5.84 -16.14 3.53
CA CYS A 38 5.53 -15.04 2.62
C CYS A 38 4.67 -15.51 1.43
N THR A 39 3.62 -16.27 1.70
CA THR A 39 2.78 -16.87 0.66
C THR A 39 1.66 -15.96 0.18
N ASN A 40 1.08 -15.18 1.09
CA ASN A 40 -0.03 -14.28 0.77
C ASN A 40 0.34 -12.86 1.15
N VAL A 41 0.60 -12.04 0.13
CA VAL A 41 0.93 -10.62 0.32
C VAL A 41 -0.32 -9.86 0.77
N SER A 42 -0.20 -9.16 1.89
CA SER A 42 -1.28 -8.39 2.47
C SER A 42 -1.13 -6.87 2.23
N THR A 43 0.13 -6.41 2.23
CA THR A 43 0.47 -5.00 2.00
C THR A 43 1.68 -4.93 1.08
N VAL A 44 1.72 -3.93 0.21
CA VAL A 44 2.91 -3.61 -0.59
C VAL A 44 3.25 -2.13 -0.45
N ALA A 45 4.48 -1.86 -0.02
CA ALA A 45 5.07 -0.53 -0.09
C ALA A 45 5.94 -0.44 -1.35
N ILE A 46 5.79 0.66 -2.08
CA ILE A 46 6.42 0.88 -3.38
C ILE A 46 7.08 2.25 -3.33
N GLU A 47 8.40 2.31 -3.51
CA GLU A 47 9.14 3.56 -3.63
C GLU A 47 9.43 3.83 -5.11
N GLU A 48 9.21 5.07 -5.55
CA GLU A 48 9.48 5.48 -6.93
C GLU A 48 11.00 5.67 -7.08
N GLY A 49 11.65 4.79 -7.84
CA GLY A 49 13.11 4.68 -7.88
C GLY A 49 13.65 3.71 -6.81
N GLY A 50 14.96 3.74 -6.59
CA GLY A 50 15.59 2.98 -5.50
C GLY A 50 15.75 1.49 -5.78
N CYS A 51 15.85 1.09 -7.05
CA CYS A 51 16.22 -0.27 -7.47
C CYS A 51 17.61 -0.33 -8.10
N ASP A 52 18.51 0.49 -7.58
CA ASP A 52 19.84 0.67 -8.12
C ASP A 52 20.89 -0.23 -7.42
N ASP A 53 20.53 -0.84 -6.29
CA ASP A 53 21.42 -1.67 -5.48
C ASP A 53 20.94 -3.14 -5.43
N ASP A 54 21.89 -4.09 -5.39
CA ASP A 54 21.60 -5.54 -5.34
C ASP A 54 20.84 -5.97 -4.06
N ASP A 55 20.87 -5.15 -3.00
CA ASP A 55 20.19 -5.39 -1.72
C ASP A 55 18.66 -5.20 -1.79
N ASP A 56 18.14 -4.63 -2.89
CA ASP A 56 16.72 -4.40 -3.11
C ASP A 56 15.98 -5.64 -3.66
N ASN A 57 16.72 -6.69 -4.05
CA ASN A 57 16.16 -8.00 -4.39
C ASN A 57 16.56 -9.07 -3.39
N SER A 58 15.79 -9.16 -2.29
CA SER A 58 15.90 -10.27 -1.34
C SER A 58 14.63 -11.11 -1.35
N SER A 59 14.79 -12.36 -1.79
CA SER A 59 13.74 -13.39 -1.70
C SER A 59 13.60 -13.98 -0.30
N GLU A 60 14.43 -13.57 0.67
CA GLU A 60 14.34 -14.05 2.03
C GLU A 60 13.10 -13.46 2.72
N CYS A 61 12.17 -14.34 3.12
CA CYS A 61 11.06 -13.97 3.99
C CYS A 61 11.59 -13.75 5.40
N MET A 62 11.69 -12.49 5.83
CA MET A 62 12.23 -12.14 7.14
C MET A 62 11.15 -11.56 8.02
N GLY A 63 11.11 -12.01 9.29
CA GLY A 63 10.35 -11.30 10.32
C GLY A 63 10.89 -9.88 10.46
N PHE A 64 10.02 -8.87 10.37
CA PHE A 64 10.46 -7.49 10.33
C PHE A 64 10.37 -6.83 11.71
N GLY A 65 11.53 -6.47 12.26
CA GLY A 65 11.62 -5.86 13.60
C GLY A 65 11.14 -6.83 14.69
N SER A 66 10.33 -6.34 15.62
CA SER A 66 9.66 -7.14 16.66
C SER A 66 8.17 -7.36 16.37
N GLY A 67 7.73 -7.09 15.15
CA GLY A 67 6.32 -7.16 14.75
C GLY A 67 5.89 -8.59 14.36
N PRO A 68 4.58 -8.87 14.35
CA PRO A 68 4.03 -10.18 13.96
C PRO A 68 3.94 -10.38 12.43
N TYR A 69 4.73 -9.64 11.64
CA TYR A 69 4.66 -9.68 10.18
C TYR A 69 6.02 -9.97 9.55
N TYR A 70 5.96 -10.48 8.33
CA TYR A 70 7.10 -10.86 7.53
C TYR A 70 7.20 -9.95 6.31
N ALA A 71 8.40 -9.74 5.79
CA ALA A 71 8.61 -8.89 4.63
C ALA A 71 9.63 -9.50 3.66
N GLN A 72 9.43 -9.21 2.39
CA GLN A 72 10.39 -9.45 1.31
C GLN A 72 10.62 -8.16 0.53
N ARG A 73 11.80 -8.04 -0.09
CA ARG A 73 12.14 -6.91 -0.95
C ARG A 73 12.36 -7.38 -2.37
N SER A 74 11.84 -6.62 -3.32
CA SER A 74 12.06 -6.89 -4.73
C SER A 74 12.08 -5.60 -5.53
N CYS A 75 12.47 -5.72 -6.78
CA CYS A 75 12.33 -4.65 -7.77
C CYS A 75 11.18 -4.94 -8.73
N GLY A 76 10.49 -3.88 -9.12
CA GLY A 76 9.45 -3.92 -10.14
C GLY A 76 9.70 -2.93 -11.28
N ASP A 77 9.16 -3.22 -12.46
CA ASP A 77 9.29 -2.33 -13.63
C ASP A 77 8.52 -1.02 -13.47
N SER A 78 7.36 -1.07 -12.80
CA SER A 78 6.58 0.10 -12.43
C SER A 78 5.59 -0.24 -11.33
N ARG A 79 5.12 0.78 -10.60
CA ARG A 79 4.09 0.63 -9.57
C ARG A 79 2.83 -0.08 -10.06
N THR A 80 2.32 0.26 -11.24
CA THR A 80 1.07 -0.34 -11.76
C THR A 80 1.27 -1.85 -12.02
N ILE A 81 2.40 -2.22 -12.63
CA ILE A 81 2.74 -3.63 -12.89
C ILE A 81 2.88 -4.41 -11.58
N VAL A 82 3.53 -3.82 -10.57
CA VAL A 82 3.67 -4.43 -9.24
C VAL A 82 2.31 -4.67 -8.62
N ILE A 83 1.44 -3.66 -8.56
CA ILE A 83 0.10 -3.78 -7.97
C ILE A 83 -0.73 -4.86 -8.69
N ASP A 84 -0.74 -4.87 -10.02
CA ASP A 84 -1.47 -5.87 -10.80
C ASP A 84 -0.92 -7.29 -10.56
N ALA A 85 0.40 -7.44 -10.43
CA ALA A 85 1.02 -8.73 -10.13
C ALA A 85 0.74 -9.19 -8.69
N THR A 86 0.69 -8.25 -7.74
CA THR A 86 0.49 -8.51 -6.31
C THR A 86 -0.96 -8.90 -6.00
N PHE A 87 -1.93 -8.10 -6.44
CA PHE A 87 -3.34 -8.27 -6.06
C PHE A 87 -4.23 -8.85 -7.17
N GLY A 88 -3.74 -8.88 -8.42
CA GLY A 88 -4.53 -9.34 -9.55
C GLY A 88 -5.84 -8.56 -9.69
N GLN A 89 -6.97 -9.25 -9.49
CA GLN A 89 -8.31 -8.64 -9.55
C GLN A 89 -8.87 -8.29 -8.16
N ALA A 90 -8.14 -8.56 -7.09
CA ALA A 90 -8.60 -8.25 -5.74
C ALA A 90 -8.66 -6.73 -5.55
N PRO A 91 -9.71 -6.20 -4.88
CA PRO A 91 -9.76 -4.80 -4.53
C PRO A 91 -8.64 -4.47 -3.53
N TYR A 92 -8.13 -3.24 -3.62
CA TYR A 92 -7.12 -2.73 -2.71
C TYR A 92 -7.40 -1.27 -2.35
N PHE A 93 -6.91 -0.84 -1.21
CA PHE A 93 -6.85 0.56 -0.81
C PHE A 93 -5.41 1.04 -0.94
N MET A 94 -5.17 2.21 -1.55
CA MET A 94 -3.82 2.73 -1.76
C MET A 94 -3.69 4.14 -1.20
N ILE A 95 -2.58 4.38 -0.52
CA ILE A 95 -2.12 5.69 -0.06
C ILE A 95 -0.94 6.09 -0.95
N GLU A 96 -0.96 7.31 -1.47
CA GLU A 96 0.12 7.88 -2.26
C GLU A 96 0.80 9.01 -1.46
N TYR A 97 2.13 9.02 -1.46
CA TYR A 97 2.94 10.06 -0.82
C TYR A 97 3.69 10.84 -1.90
N TYR A 98 3.50 12.16 -1.92
CA TYR A 98 4.12 13.06 -2.89
C TYR A 98 5.17 13.94 -2.20
N GLU A 99 6.24 14.26 -2.94
CA GLU A 99 7.30 15.16 -2.43
C GLU A 99 6.90 16.64 -2.52
N ASP A 100 5.88 16.95 -3.33
CA ASP A 100 5.45 18.31 -3.60
C ASP A 100 3.98 18.54 -3.24
N VAL A 101 3.67 19.80 -2.91
CA VAL A 101 2.32 20.24 -2.52
C VAL A 101 1.32 20.25 -3.69
N ASP A 102 1.81 20.19 -4.93
CA ASP A 102 0.96 20.15 -6.13
C ASP A 102 0.65 18.71 -6.58
N CYS A 103 1.13 17.70 -5.84
CA CYS A 103 0.97 16.26 -6.12
C CYS A 103 1.46 15.84 -7.52
N LYS A 104 2.59 16.37 -7.99
CA LYS A 104 3.15 16.06 -9.31
C LYS A 104 4.30 15.08 -9.30
N LYS A 105 4.99 14.93 -8.17
CA LYS A 105 6.14 14.07 -7.97
C LYS A 105 5.81 13.07 -6.88
N LEU A 106 5.31 11.92 -7.33
CA LEU A 106 5.07 10.79 -6.45
C LEU A 106 6.41 10.28 -5.89
N ALA A 107 6.46 10.06 -4.59
CA ALA A 107 7.63 9.55 -3.89
C ALA A 107 7.47 8.05 -3.61
N SER A 108 6.30 7.67 -3.09
CA SER A 108 6.02 6.29 -2.72
C SER A 108 4.51 6.03 -2.64
N SER A 109 4.15 4.76 -2.53
CA SER A 109 2.79 4.31 -2.31
C SER A 109 2.75 3.12 -1.37
N GLU A 110 1.68 3.01 -0.61
CA GLU A 110 1.35 1.83 0.19
C GLU A 110 -0.02 1.34 -0.24
N ALA A 111 -0.10 0.08 -0.65
CA ALA A 111 -1.36 -0.55 -1.03
C ALA A 111 -1.67 -1.75 -0.13
N TYR A 112 -2.93 -1.85 0.26
CA TYR A 112 -3.45 -2.81 1.24
C TYR A 112 -4.55 -3.63 0.59
N LEU A 113 -4.47 -4.95 0.75
CA LEU A 113 -5.50 -5.88 0.28
C LEU A 113 -6.84 -5.59 0.97
N ALA A 114 -7.93 -5.53 0.20
CA ALA A 114 -9.27 -5.24 0.69
C ALA A 114 -10.16 -6.49 0.75
N ASP A 115 -9.68 -7.55 1.40
CA ASP A 115 -10.39 -8.83 1.55
C ASP A 115 -11.26 -8.92 2.82
N GLY A 116 -11.20 -7.91 3.70
CA GLY A 116 -11.91 -7.85 4.97
C GLY A 116 -11.23 -8.58 6.12
N GLU A 117 -10.05 -9.17 5.89
CA GLU A 117 -9.21 -9.74 6.92
C GLU A 117 -8.35 -8.67 7.61
N CYS A 118 -7.77 -9.04 8.76
CA CYS A 118 -6.85 -8.15 9.48
C CYS A 118 -5.43 -8.51 9.13
N HIS A 119 -4.71 -7.55 8.57
CA HIS A 119 -3.34 -7.70 8.12
C HIS A 119 -2.40 -6.86 8.96
N TYR A 120 -1.21 -7.40 9.23
CA TYR A 120 -0.17 -6.67 9.92
C TYR A 120 0.72 -5.90 8.95
N PHE A 121 1.13 -4.72 9.37
CA PHE A 121 2.06 -3.87 8.63
C PHE A 121 2.95 -3.09 9.60
N THR A 122 3.88 -2.29 9.07
CA THR A 122 4.92 -1.62 9.87
C THR A 122 4.40 -0.76 11.03
N MET A 123 3.20 -0.20 10.94
CA MET A 123 2.65 0.66 11.99
C MET A 123 1.56 0.02 12.87
N GLY A 124 1.25 -1.27 12.67
CA GLY A 124 0.23 -1.96 13.46
C GLY A 124 -0.54 -2.98 12.62
N SER A 125 -1.87 -2.94 12.71
CA SER A 125 -2.72 -3.74 11.85
C SER A 125 -3.78 -2.91 11.14
N VAL A 126 -4.21 -3.40 9.99
CA VAL A 126 -5.21 -2.77 9.15
C VAL A 126 -6.21 -3.82 8.69
N ARG A 127 -7.48 -3.45 8.70
CA ARG A 127 -8.54 -4.19 8.01
C ARG A 127 -9.13 -3.28 6.96
N VAL A 128 -9.08 -3.73 5.70
CA VAL A 128 -9.68 -3.01 4.56
C VAL A 128 -10.73 -3.91 3.92
N TRP A 129 -11.88 -3.35 3.57
CA TRP A 129 -12.95 -4.08 2.88
C TRP A 129 -13.75 -3.18 1.96
N THR A 130 -14.48 -3.82 1.04
CA THR A 130 -15.52 -3.14 0.24
C THR A 130 -16.83 -3.15 1.02
N ALA A 131 -17.35 -1.98 1.36
CA ALA A 131 -18.63 -1.81 2.05
C ALA A 131 -19.83 -2.13 1.13
N GLU A 132 -21.04 -2.24 1.70
CA GLU A 132 -22.26 -2.57 0.95
C GLU A 132 -22.59 -1.55 -0.16
N ASP A 133 -22.25 -0.28 0.06
CA ASP A 133 -22.40 0.80 -0.91
C ASP A 133 -21.27 0.86 -1.96
N LYS A 134 -20.38 -0.16 -1.95
CA LYS A 134 -19.21 -0.30 -2.80
C LYS A 134 -18.10 0.72 -2.54
N SER A 135 -18.17 1.48 -1.45
CA SER A 135 -17.03 2.27 -0.98
C SER A 135 -15.96 1.37 -0.35
N LEU A 136 -14.70 1.82 -0.35
CA LEU A 136 -13.64 1.19 0.43
C LEU A 136 -13.66 1.76 1.85
N ALA A 137 -13.68 0.87 2.84
CA ALA A 137 -13.54 1.20 4.24
C ALA A 137 -12.24 0.59 4.78
N ALA A 138 -11.55 1.36 5.61
CA ALA A 138 -10.32 0.93 6.28
C ALA A 138 -10.38 1.29 7.76
N VAL A 139 -9.95 0.36 8.62
CA VAL A 139 -9.76 0.61 10.05
C VAL A 139 -8.32 0.26 10.40
N LEU A 140 -7.61 1.24 10.95
CA LEU A 140 -6.32 1.05 11.59
C LEU A 140 -6.58 0.61 13.04
N GLN A 141 -6.16 -0.60 13.38
CA GLN A 141 -6.24 -1.14 14.74
C GLN A 141 -4.83 -1.34 15.30
N GLY A 142 -4.71 -1.31 16.63
CA GLY A 142 -3.44 -1.63 17.30
C GLY A 142 -3.15 -3.13 17.40
N ASN A 143 -4.15 -3.99 17.14
CA ASN A 143 -4.11 -5.44 17.33
C ASN A 143 -5.12 -6.10 16.37
N CYS A 144 -4.79 -7.26 15.77
CA CYS A 144 -5.74 -8.09 15.01
C CYS A 144 -6.56 -9.06 15.86
N GLU A 145 -6.22 -9.25 17.13
CA GLU A 145 -7.08 -9.95 18.09
C GLU A 145 -8.30 -9.08 18.35
N SER A 146 -9.40 -9.46 17.72
CA SER A 146 -10.73 -9.03 18.13
C SER A 146 -10.91 -9.37 19.60
N GLY A 147 -11.25 -8.39 20.44
CA GLY A 147 -11.82 -8.68 21.74
C GLY A 147 -13.07 -9.53 21.55
N ASP A 148 -13.10 -10.67 22.26
CA ASP A 148 -14.25 -11.56 22.40
C ASP A 148 -15.54 -10.82 22.84
#